data_AF-A0A9P0DXP6-F1
#
_entry.id   AF-A0A9P0DXP6-F1
#
_cell.length_a   1.000
_cell.length_b   1.000
_cell.length_c   1.000
_cell.angle_alpha   90.00
_cell.angle_beta   90.00
_cell.angle_gamma   90.00
#
_symmetry.space_group_name_H-M   'P 1'
#
loop_
_entity.id
_entity.type
_entity.pdbx_description
1 polymer ?
#
loop_
_entity_poly.entity_id
_entity_poly.type
_entity_poly.pdbx_seq_one_letter_code
_entity_poly.pdbx_strand_id
1 'polypeptide(L)'
;MPFVQRIVEPKFLSRTQLFDENGHPKIGDFELEAVTNNTLCNALRQLASLVLAANDIFEDLGGQLEGIKKRSEVLRVRITNVGGKVEKFDPKEVTVRKYLLY
;
A
#
# COMPACT_ATOMS: atom_id res chain seq x y z
N MET A 1 39.42 -37.65 -17.35
CA MET A 1 38.13 -38.37 -17.25
C MET A 1 37.03 -37.36 -17.51
N PRO A 2 36.15 -37.55 -18.51
CA PRO A 2 35.03 -36.62 -18.71
C PRO A 2 34.04 -36.78 -17.56
N PHE A 3 33.62 -35.66 -16.97
CA PHE A 3 32.66 -35.65 -15.88
C PHE A 3 31.28 -36.11 -16.36
N VAL A 4 30.58 -36.91 -15.56
CA VAL A 4 29.18 -37.26 -15.80
C VAL A 4 28.35 -35.98 -15.83
N GLN A 5 27.90 -35.60 -17.01
CA GLN A 5 26.99 -34.48 -17.21
C GLN A 5 25.59 -34.93 -16.80
N ARG A 6 25.09 -34.43 -15.66
CA ARG A 6 23.70 -34.66 -15.24
C ARG A 6 22.84 -33.56 -15.85
N ILE A 7 22.09 -33.90 -16.88
CA ILE A 7 21.05 -33.01 -17.44
C ILE A 7 19.81 -33.18 -16.56
N VAL A 8 19.29 -32.07 -16.03
CA VAL A 8 18.07 -32.05 -15.21
C VAL A 8 16.96 -31.49 -16.07
N GLU A 9 15.93 -32.29 -16.32
CA GLU A 9 14.76 -31.90 -17.10
C GLU A 9 13.51 -31.81 -16.23
N PRO A 10 12.60 -30.85 -16.50
CA PRO A 10 11.36 -30.71 -15.75
C PRO A 10 10.43 -31.90 -16.03
N LYS A 11 9.98 -32.61 -14.99
CA LYS A 11 9.04 -33.73 -15.13
C LYS A 11 7.56 -33.33 -15.08
N PHE A 12 7.29 -32.19 -14.45
CA PHE A 12 5.94 -31.66 -14.24
C PHE A 12 5.91 -30.17 -14.59
N LEU A 13 4.81 -29.73 -15.16
CA LEU A 13 4.47 -28.32 -15.30
C LEU A 13 3.08 -28.09 -14.71
N SER A 14 3.00 -27.17 -13.76
CA SER A 14 1.80 -26.97 -12.93
C SER A 14 1.34 -28.27 -12.26
N ARG A 15 0.29 -28.92 -12.79
CA ARG A 15 -0.26 -30.17 -12.27
C ARG A 15 -0.25 -31.30 -13.32
N THR A 16 0.47 -31.11 -14.42
CA THR A 16 0.51 -32.04 -15.56
C THR A 16 1.89 -32.68 -15.68
N GLN A 17 1.94 -34.00 -15.85
CA GLN A 17 3.18 -34.70 -16.19
C GLN A 17 3.57 -34.42 -17.63
N LEU A 18 4.83 -34.05 -17.85
CA LEU A 18 5.37 -33.74 -19.17
C LEU A 18 5.77 -34.98 -19.96
N PHE A 19 5.96 -36.10 -19.28
CA PHE A 19 6.37 -37.38 -19.86
C PHE A 19 5.39 -38.48 -19.48
N ASP A 20 5.30 -39.54 -20.29
CA ASP A 20 4.57 -40.75 -19.95
C ASP A 20 5.39 -41.72 -19.09
N GLU A 21 4.79 -42.86 -18.72
CA GLU A 21 5.45 -43.90 -17.91
C GLU A 21 6.66 -44.54 -18.64
N ASN A 22 6.71 -44.41 -19.97
CA ASN A 22 7.79 -44.91 -20.83
C ASN A 22 8.88 -43.85 -21.10
N GLY A 23 8.73 -42.62 -20.59
CA GLY A 23 9.67 -41.51 -20.76
C GLY A 23 9.50 -40.71 -22.05
N HIS A 24 8.41 -40.91 -22.81
CA HIS A 24 8.13 -40.15 -24.01
C HIS A 24 7.46 -38.81 -23.66
N PRO A 25 7.86 -37.69 -24.29
CA PRO A 25 7.23 -36.40 -24.04
C PRO A 25 5.77 -36.41 -24.51
N LYS A 26 4.87 -35.92 -23.64
CA LYS A 26 3.43 -35.77 -23.93
C LYS A 26 3.08 -34.43 -24.59
N ILE A 27 4.04 -33.53 -24.65
CA ILE A 27 3.93 -32.15 -25.14
C ILE A 27 4.69 -32.03 -26.46
N GLY A 28 4.12 -31.28 -27.39
CA GLY A 28 4.75 -30.96 -28.67
C GLY A 28 5.81 -29.85 -28.55
N ASP A 29 6.49 -29.56 -29.66
CA ASP A 29 7.48 -28.49 -29.73
C ASP A 29 6.87 -27.13 -29.35
N PHE A 30 7.64 -26.31 -28.62
CA PHE A 30 7.27 -24.96 -28.16
C PHE A 30 6.09 -24.84 -27.18
N GLU A 31 5.36 -25.91 -26.87
CA GLU A 31 4.23 -25.85 -25.93
C GLU A 31 4.66 -25.39 -24.53
N LEU A 32 5.83 -25.86 -24.06
CA LEU A 32 6.40 -25.44 -22.78
C LEU A 32 6.76 -23.94 -22.76
N GLU A 33 7.28 -23.42 -23.87
CA GLU A 33 7.63 -22.01 -24.01
C GLU A 33 6.37 -21.14 -24.04
N ALA A 34 5.32 -21.58 -24.74
CA ALA A 34 4.03 -20.92 -24.76
C ALA A 34 3.39 -20.83 -23.37
N VAL A 35 3.39 -21.93 -22.60
CA VAL A 35 2.87 -21.95 -21.22
C VAL A 35 3.69 -21.05 -20.30
N THR A 36 5.01 -21.07 -20.43
CA THR A 36 5.91 -20.23 -19.64
C THR A 36 5.65 -18.74 -19.91
N ASN A 37 5.55 -18.37 -21.20
CA ASN A 37 5.26 -17.00 -21.60
C ASN A 37 3.87 -16.55 -21.13
N ASN A 38 2.86 -17.41 -21.25
CA ASN A 38 1.51 -17.11 -20.75
C ASN A 38 1.50 -16.90 -19.23
N THR A 39 2.20 -17.76 -18.50
CA THR A 39 2.35 -17.66 -17.04
C THR A 39 3.03 -16.35 -16.65
N LEU A 40 4.09 -15.96 -17.36
CA LEU A 40 4.79 -14.69 -17.14
C LEU A 40 3.88 -13.49 -17.43
N CYS A 41 3.18 -13.47 -18.58
CA CYS A 41 2.24 -12.40 -18.92
C CYS A 41 1.13 -12.26 -17.86
N ASN A 42 0.62 -13.38 -17.33
CA ASN A 42 -0.38 -13.35 -16.28
C ASN A 42 0.17 -12.84 -14.96
N ALA A 43 1.39 -13.24 -14.58
CA ALA A 43 2.05 -12.69 -13.40
C ALA A 43 2.25 -11.17 -13.52
N LEU A 44 2.68 -10.67 -14.68
CA LEU A 44 2.80 -9.23 -14.94
C LEU A 44 1.45 -8.51 -14.85
N ARG A 45 0.37 -9.09 -15.39
CA ARG A 45 -0.99 -8.54 -15.25
C ARG A 45 -1.43 -8.49 -13.80
N GLN A 46 -1.18 -9.54 -13.03
CA GLN A 46 -1.51 -9.58 -11.60
C GLN A 46 -0.75 -8.50 -10.81
N LEU A 47 0.55 -8.31 -11.10
CA LEU A 47 1.35 -7.24 -10.51
C LEU A 47 0.83 -5.85 -10.90
N ALA A 48 0.43 -5.65 -12.15
CA ALA A 48 -0.17 -4.39 -12.59
C ALA A 48 -1.48 -4.10 -11.83
N SER A 49 -2.37 -5.09 -11.70
CA SER A 49 -3.61 -4.95 -10.91
C SER A 49 -3.32 -4.64 -9.44
N LEU A 50 -2.29 -5.26 -8.85
CA LEU A 50 -1.88 -4.98 -7.47
C LEU A 50 -1.37 -3.55 -7.31
N VAL A 51 -0.58 -3.05 -8.25
CA VAL A 51 -0.09 -1.66 -8.23
C VAL A 51 -1.24 -0.66 -8.33
N LEU A 52 -2.24 -0.92 -9.18
CA LEU A 52 -3.42 -0.06 -9.27
C LEU A 52 -4.19 -0.02 -7.96
N ALA A 53 -4.46 -1.18 -7.36
CA ALA A 53 -5.13 -1.25 -6.05
C ALA A 53 -4.33 -0.53 -4.94
N ALA A 54 -3.00 -0.68 -4.95
CA ALA A 54 -2.14 0.03 -4.01
C ALA A 54 -2.19 1.55 -4.22
N ASN A 55 -2.21 2.02 -5.47
CA ASN A 55 -2.32 3.43 -5.79
C ASN A 55 -3.63 4.02 -5.25
N ASP A 56 -4.76 3.35 -5.48
CA ASP A 56 -6.08 3.77 -4.99
C ASP A 56 -6.08 3.93 -3.46
N ILE A 57 -5.48 2.97 -2.74
CA ILE A 57 -5.36 3.03 -1.27
C ILE A 57 -4.51 4.24 -0.83
N PHE A 58 -3.38 4.47 -1.49
CA PHE A 58 -2.48 5.57 -1.12
C PHE A 58 -3.05 6.94 -1.47
N GLU A 59 -3.82 7.06 -2.56
CA GLU A 59 -4.52 8.29 -2.91
C GLU A 59 -5.59 8.65 -1.87
N ASP A 60 -6.43 7.67 -1.47
CA ASP A 60 -7.44 7.88 -0.44
C ASP A 60 -6.79 8.25 0.91
N LEU A 61 -5.78 7.50 1.34
CA LEU A 61 -5.04 7.80 2.56
C LEU A 61 -4.40 9.19 2.51
N GLY A 62 -3.80 9.57 1.37
CA GLY A 62 -3.24 10.89 1.14
C GLY A 62 -4.29 12.00 1.29
N GLY A 63 -5.47 11.80 0.72
CA GLY A 63 -6.60 12.71 0.87
C GLY A 63 -7.05 12.88 2.32
N GLN A 64 -7.19 11.77 3.05
CA GLN A 64 -7.56 11.79 4.47
C GLN A 64 -6.53 12.54 5.33
N LEU A 65 -5.23 12.27 5.11
CA LEU A 65 -4.14 12.94 5.81
C LEU A 65 -4.09 14.44 5.53
N GLU A 66 -4.31 14.87 4.28
CA GLU A 66 -4.38 16.28 3.94
C GLU A 66 -5.59 16.97 4.60
N GLY A 67 -6.72 16.27 4.72
CA GLY A 67 -7.88 16.74 5.49
C GLY A 67 -7.57 16.94 6.97
N ILE A 68 -6.88 15.99 7.60
CA ILE A 68 -6.42 16.09 8.99
C ILE A 68 -5.45 17.26 9.14
N LYS A 69 -4.46 17.38 8.25
CA LYS A 69 -3.48 18.47 8.26
C LYS A 69 -4.16 19.84 8.23
N LYS A 70 -5.12 20.07 7.31
CA LYS A 70 -5.87 21.34 7.23
C LYS A 70 -6.60 21.67 8.54
N ARG A 71 -7.24 20.68 9.16
CA ARG A 71 -7.95 20.87 10.43
C ARG A 71 -6.98 21.17 11.58
N SER A 72 -5.86 20.45 11.65
CA SER A 72 -4.81 20.69 12.64
C SER A 72 -4.22 22.08 12.51
N GLU A 73 -4.03 22.57 11.29
CA GLU A 73 -3.56 23.94 11.02
C GLU A 73 -4.54 25.01 11.51
N VAL A 74 -5.82 24.87 11.18
CA VAL A 74 -6.86 25.78 11.68
C VAL A 74 -6.92 25.76 13.21
N LEU A 75 -6.83 24.56 13.81
CA LEU A 75 -6.83 24.41 15.26
C LEU A 75 -5.61 25.09 15.89
N ARG A 76 -4.41 24.91 15.32
CA ARG A 76 -3.17 25.55 15.75
C ARG A 76 -3.32 27.07 15.79
N VAL A 77 -3.82 27.68 14.72
CA VAL A 77 -4.04 29.13 14.65
C VAL A 77 -5.03 29.59 15.75
N ARG A 78 -6.12 28.85 15.95
CA ARG A 78 -7.10 29.17 17.01
C ARG A 78 -6.48 29.10 18.41
N ILE A 79 -5.68 28.07 18.67
CA ILE A 79 -4.98 27.90 19.96
C ILE A 79 -4.01 29.07 20.18
N THR A 80 -3.21 29.44 19.18
CA THR A 80 -2.29 30.59 19.29
C THR A 80 -3.05 31.89 19.56
N ASN A 81 -4.16 32.12 18.86
CA ASN A 81 -4.97 33.32 19.07
C ASN A 81 -5.59 33.38 20.48
N VAL A 82 -6.12 32.25 20.97
CA VAL A 82 -6.65 32.17 22.33
C VAL A 82 -5.54 32.36 23.37
N GLY A 83 -4.39 31.72 23.18
CA GLY A 83 -3.22 31.87 24.06
C GLY A 83 -2.80 33.33 24.18
N GLY A 84 -2.67 34.03 23.06
CA GLY A 84 -2.30 35.45 23.06
C GLY A 84 -3.37 36.36 23.70
N LYS A 85 -4.65 36.00 23.64
CA LYS A 85 -5.72 36.73 24.36
C LYS A 85 -5.65 36.49 25.87
N VAL A 86 -5.38 35.25 26.29
CA VAL A 86 -5.24 34.89 27.70
C VAL A 86 -4.02 35.57 28.32
N GLU A 87 -2.90 35.64 27.60
CA GLU A 87 -1.67 36.30 28.07
C GLU A 87 -1.85 37.81 28.27
N LYS A 88 -2.64 38.46 27.40
CA LYS A 88 -2.92 39.91 27.47
C LYS A 88 -4.09 40.26 28.40
N PHE A 89 -4.76 39.28 28.98
CA PHE A 89 -5.95 39.52 29.79
C PHE A 89 -5.57 40.10 31.15
N ASP A 90 -6.07 41.30 31.47
CA ASP A 90 -5.98 41.89 32.81
C ASP A 90 -7.24 41.56 33.64
N PRO A 91 -7.14 40.73 34.68
CA PRO A 91 -8.28 40.38 35.53
C PRO A 91 -8.90 41.58 36.27
N LYS A 92 -8.17 42.69 36.42
CA LYS A 92 -8.64 43.89 37.15
C LYS A 92 -9.55 44.80 36.32
N GLU A 93 -9.56 44.67 35.00
CA GLU A 93 -10.52 45.38 34.14
C GLU A 93 -11.95 44.82 34.26
N VAL A 94 -12.10 43.57 34.70
CA VAL A 94 -13.42 42.98 34.91
C VAL A 94 -14.04 43.55 36.17
N THR A 95 -15.08 44.36 36.01
CA THR A 95 -15.78 45.00 37.12
C THR A 95 -16.47 43.94 37.98
N VAL A 96 -15.91 43.66 39.16
CA VAL A 96 -16.58 42.82 40.15
C VAL A 96 -17.83 43.55 40.61
N ARG A 97 -19.02 42.95 40.42
CA ARG A 97 -20.27 43.47 41.00
C ARG A 97 -20.08 43.59 42.51
N LYS A 98 -19.99 44.81 43.02
CA LYS A 98 -20.05 45.08 44.46
C LYS A 98 -21.45 44.72 44.92
N TYR A 99 -21.58 43.63 45.66
CA TYR A 99 -22.79 43.37 46.42
C TYR A 99 -22.94 44.49 47.45
N LEU A 100 -24.05 45.21 47.38
CA LEU A 100 -24.43 46.18 48.40
C LEU A 100 -24.69 45.37 49.68
N LEU A 101 -23.79 45.53 50.66
CA LEU A 101 -24.02 45.04 52.02
C LEU A 101 -25.13 45.92 52.62
N TYR A 102 -26.25 45.28 52.92
CA TYR A 102 -27.35 45.83 53.71
C TYR A 102 -26.92 46.02 55.17
#